data_AF-A0A7S3AQ95-F1
#
_entry.id   AF-A0A7S3AQ95-F1
#
_cell.length_a   1.000
_cell.length_b   1.000
_cell.length_c   1.000
_cell.angle_alpha   90.00
_cell.angle_beta   90.00
_cell.angle_gamma   90.00
#
_symmetry.space_group_name_H-M   'P 1'
#
loop_
_entity.id
_entity.type
_entity.pdbx_description
1 polymer ?
#
loop_
_entity_poly.entity_id
_entity_poly.type
_entity_poly.pdbx_seq_one_letter_code
_entity_poly.pdbx_strand_id
1 'polypeptide(L)'
;PPPPPPRPPLPPPGISCTFYIWGAGGGGGGMNGGRPGRQGGAGGFTTGAITITKEDSLLLVVGGGGATGTGKPYGGGGAASTGSWPCGDGGGLSGVFSATFEHENALLIAGG
;
A
#
# COMPACT_ATOMS: atom_id res chain seq x y z
N PRO A 1 -49.52 -31.60 2.33
CA PRO A 1 -48.66 -30.44 2.69
C PRO A 1 -48.08 -29.84 1.41
N PRO A 2 -47.99 -28.50 1.26
CA PRO A 2 -47.31 -27.92 0.12
C PRO A 2 -45.81 -28.30 0.16
N PRO A 3 -45.16 -28.44 -1.01
CA PRO A 3 -43.72 -28.68 -1.06
C PRO A 3 -42.97 -27.48 -0.44
N PRO A 4 -41.81 -27.73 0.18
CA PRO A 4 -40.98 -26.65 0.70
C PRO A 4 -40.54 -25.71 -0.44
N PRO A 5 -40.35 -24.42 -0.16
CA PRO A 5 -39.89 -23.47 -1.16
C PRO A 5 -38.54 -23.89 -1.75
N PRO A 6 -38.25 -23.56 -3.01
CA PRO A 6 -36.95 -23.81 -3.61
C PRO A 6 -35.84 -23.16 -2.79
N ARG A 7 -34.71 -23.85 -2.64
CA ARG A 7 -33.51 -23.27 -2.03
C ARG A 7 -33.02 -22.12 -2.91
N PRO A 8 -32.58 -20.98 -2.33
CA PRO A 8 -31.93 -19.93 -3.10
C PRO A 8 -30.72 -20.46 -3.88
N PRO A 9 -30.44 -19.92 -5.08
CA PRO A 9 -29.25 -20.28 -5.83
C PRO A 9 -27.98 -19.94 -5.04
N LEU A 10 -26.95 -20.77 -5.19
CA LEU A 10 -25.64 -20.48 -4.60
C LEU A 10 -25.04 -19.23 -5.27
N PRO A 11 -24.33 -18.38 -4.50
CA PRO A 11 -23.58 -17.28 -5.09
C PRO A 11 -22.62 -17.79 -6.17
N PRO A 12 -22.35 -17.00 -7.22
CA PRO A 12 -21.33 -17.34 -8.20
C PRO A 12 -19.99 -17.59 -7.49
N PRO A 13 -19.21 -18.60 -7.91
CA PRO A 13 -17.89 -18.82 -7.36
C PRO A 13 -17.02 -17.58 -7.61
N GLY A 14 -16.22 -17.23 -6.60
CA GLY A 14 -15.27 -16.12 -6.70
C GLY A 14 -14.20 -16.37 -7.78
N ILE A 15 -13.61 -15.30 -8.27
CA ILE A 15 -12.49 -15.33 -9.20
C ILE A 15 -11.20 -15.15 -8.40
N SER A 16 -10.19 -15.97 -8.67
CA SER A 16 -8.86 -15.80 -8.08
C SER A 16 -8.10 -14.71 -8.85
N CYS A 17 -7.71 -13.65 -8.14
CA CYS A 17 -6.92 -12.55 -8.67
C CYS A 17 -5.54 -12.54 -8.02
N THR A 18 -4.49 -12.58 -8.84
CA THR A 18 -3.11 -12.42 -8.36
C THR A 18 -2.72 -10.96 -8.36
N PHE A 19 -2.30 -10.46 -7.20
CA PHE A 19 -1.81 -9.11 -7.02
C PHE A 19 -0.28 -9.09 -6.96
N TYR A 20 0.30 -8.07 -7.56
CA TYR A 20 1.74 -7.77 -7.55
C TYR A 20 1.89 -6.35 -7.04
N ILE A 21 2.42 -6.20 -5.83
CA ILE A 21 2.42 -4.93 -5.10
C ILE A 21 3.85 -4.51 -4.80
N TRP A 22 4.17 -3.27 -5.15
CA TRP A 22 5.42 -2.61 -4.78
C TRP A 22 5.13 -1.43 -3.88
N GLY A 23 5.79 -1.37 -2.73
CA GLY A 23 5.84 -0.16 -1.92
C GLY A 23 6.62 0.93 -2.64
N ALA A 24 6.38 2.18 -2.27
CA ALA A 24 7.17 3.28 -2.83
C ALA A 24 8.60 3.24 -2.30
N GLY A 25 9.56 3.71 -3.08
CA GLY A 25 10.90 3.95 -2.55
C GLY A 25 10.95 5.16 -1.63
N GLY A 26 11.97 5.18 -0.78
CA GLY A 26 12.31 6.32 0.05
C GLY A 26 12.75 7.55 -0.75
N GLY A 27 12.49 8.74 -0.19
CA GLY A 27 13.04 9.99 -0.71
C GLY A 27 14.52 10.12 -0.39
N GLY A 28 15.30 10.69 -1.30
CA GLY A 28 16.67 11.09 -0.99
C GLY A 28 16.71 12.35 -0.13
N GLY A 29 17.72 12.49 0.73
CA GLY A 29 17.95 13.71 1.48
C GLY A 29 18.39 14.86 0.57
N GLY A 30 17.93 16.08 0.83
CA GLY A 30 18.35 17.28 0.07
C GLY A 30 19.81 17.67 0.34
N MET A 31 20.43 18.44 -0.56
CA MET A 31 21.73 19.04 -0.25
C MET A 31 21.58 20.15 0.79
N ASN A 32 22.47 20.20 1.78
CA ASN A 32 22.49 21.29 2.77
C ASN A 32 23.93 21.67 3.14
N GLY A 33 24.26 22.97 3.12
CA GLY A 33 25.55 23.49 3.55
C GLY A 33 26.77 22.89 2.84
N GLY A 34 26.63 22.55 1.55
CA GLY A 34 27.69 21.92 0.75
C GLY A 34 27.83 20.40 0.95
N ARG A 35 26.96 19.77 1.75
CA ARG A 35 26.95 18.31 1.95
C ARG A 35 26.02 17.65 0.93
N PRO A 36 26.46 16.61 0.23
CA PRO A 36 25.62 15.91 -0.72
C PRO A 36 24.46 15.22 0.00
N GLY A 37 23.30 15.24 -0.64
CA GLY A 37 22.14 14.46 -0.24
C GLY A 37 22.44 12.96 -0.24
N ARG A 38 21.70 12.20 0.58
CA ARG A 38 21.76 10.73 0.57
C ARG A 38 20.68 10.17 -0.35
N GLN A 39 20.95 9.05 -0.99
CA GLN A 39 19.96 8.34 -1.80
C GLN A 39 18.88 7.74 -0.89
N GLY A 40 17.66 7.66 -1.41
CA GLY A 40 16.55 6.98 -0.73
C GLY A 40 16.63 5.46 -0.85
N GLY A 41 15.84 4.76 -0.03
CA GLY A 41 15.71 3.31 -0.09
C GLY A 41 14.84 2.83 -1.25
N ALA A 42 14.97 1.55 -1.62
CA ALA A 42 14.00 0.91 -2.51
C ALA A 42 12.77 0.44 -1.71
N GLY A 43 11.61 0.42 -2.37
CA GLY A 43 10.40 -0.16 -1.80
C GLY A 43 10.40 -1.68 -1.85
N GLY A 44 9.64 -2.29 -0.94
CA GLY A 44 9.43 -3.73 -0.88
C GLY A 44 8.51 -4.25 -1.99
N PHE A 45 8.56 -5.56 -2.23
CA PHE A 45 7.67 -6.26 -3.15
C PHE A 45 6.93 -7.39 -2.42
N THR A 46 5.67 -7.59 -2.75
CA THR A 46 4.88 -8.72 -2.28
C THR A 46 3.86 -9.14 -3.34
N THR A 47 3.56 -10.44 -3.39
CA THR A 47 2.54 -11.01 -4.28
C THR A 47 1.69 -12.02 -3.54
N GLY A 48 0.42 -12.12 -3.93
CA GLY A 48 -0.55 -13.02 -3.33
C GLY A 48 -1.79 -13.16 -4.20
N ALA A 49 -2.48 -14.29 -4.07
CA ALA A 49 -3.76 -14.52 -4.71
C ALA A 49 -4.90 -14.24 -3.72
N ILE A 50 -5.88 -13.43 -4.13
CA ILE A 50 -7.08 -13.12 -3.36
C ILE A 50 -8.27 -13.59 -4.19
N THR A 51 -9.17 -14.35 -3.57
CA THR A 51 -10.44 -14.73 -4.22
C THR A 51 -11.44 -13.60 -4.01
N ILE A 52 -12.00 -13.09 -5.12
CA ILE A 52 -12.92 -11.95 -5.14
C ILE A 52 -14.27 -12.41 -5.69
N THR A 53 -15.34 -12.05 -5.00
CA THR A 53 -16.72 -12.23 -5.44
C THR A 53 -17.28 -10.93 -6.03
N LYS A 54 -18.45 -11.00 -6.67
CA LYS A 54 -19.08 -9.82 -7.27
C LYS A 54 -19.53 -8.76 -6.26
N GLU A 55 -19.67 -9.16 -4.99
CA GLU A 55 -20.11 -8.29 -3.91
C GLU A 55 -18.93 -7.67 -3.14
N ASP A 56 -17.70 -8.12 -3.41
CA ASP A 56 -16.53 -7.62 -2.73
C ASP A 56 -16.15 -6.24 -3.26
N SER A 57 -15.77 -5.34 -2.35
CA SER A 57 -15.12 -4.09 -2.67
C SER A 57 -13.71 -4.11 -2.11
N LEU A 58 -12.73 -3.75 -2.93
CA LEU A 58 -11.34 -3.67 -2.50
C LEU A 58 -10.86 -2.23 -2.56
N LEU A 59 -10.13 -1.82 -1.53
CA LEU A 59 -9.41 -0.57 -1.50
C LEU A 59 -7.96 -0.84 -1.90
N LEU A 60 -7.50 -0.17 -2.96
CA LEU A 60 -6.10 -0.17 -3.38
C LEU A 60 -5.42 1.10 -2.87
N VAL A 61 -4.36 0.92 -2.09
CA VAL A 61 -3.51 2.01 -1.62
C VAL A 61 -2.22 1.99 -2.42
N VAL A 62 -1.87 3.14 -2.99
CA VAL A 62 -0.59 3.35 -3.69
C VAL A 62 0.26 4.27 -2.82
N GLY A 63 1.35 3.72 -2.30
CA GLY A 63 2.31 4.47 -1.49
C GLY A 63 2.98 5.59 -2.30
N GLY A 64 3.20 6.72 -1.65
CA GLY A 64 3.99 7.81 -2.21
C GLY A 64 5.45 7.71 -1.78
N GLY A 65 6.38 8.11 -2.66
CA GLY A 65 7.79 8.21 -2.27
C GLY A 65 7.99 9.24 -1.16
N GLY A 66 8.99 9.01 -0.31
CA GLY A 66 9.36 9.97 0.73
C GLY A 66 9.68 11.35 0.15
N ALA A 67 9.38 12.41 0.90
CA ALA A 67 9.53 13.78 0.41
C ALA A 67 10.31 14.65 1.41
N THR A 68 11.30 15.39 0.91
CA THR A 68 12.04 16.33 1.77
C THR A 68 11.15 17.46 2.28
N GLY A 69 11.29 17.82 3.56
CA GLY A 69 10.54 18.91 4.19
C GLY A 69 9.28 18.45 4.91
N THR A 70 8.16 19.16 4.73
CA THR A 70 6.88 18.89 5.44
C THR A 70 5.87 18.13 4.59
N GLY A 71 6.35 17.35 3.61
CA GLY A 71 5.48 16.51 2.80
C GLY A 71 4.69 15.52 3.65
N LYS A 72 3.50 15.13 3.18
CA LYS A 72 2.75 14.00 3.74
C LYS A 72 2.51 12.98 2.63
N PRO A 73 3.54 12.21 2.23
CA PRO A 73 3.39 11.20 1.21
C PRO A 73 2.31 10.17 1.59
N TYR A 74 1.56 9.70 0.59
CA TYR A 74 0.53 8.69 0.78
C TYR A 74 1.10 7.37 1.30
N GLY A 75 0.29 6.59 2.01
CA GLY A 75 0.71 5.29 2.55
C GLY A 75 1.69 5.38 3.73
N GLY A 76 1.82 6.55 4.37
CA GLY A 76 2.69 6.74 5.52
C GLY A 76 4.16 6.98 5.19
N GLY A 77 4.47 7.42 3.96
CA GLY A 77 5.85 7.78 3.61
C GLY A 77 6.39 8.92 4.49
N GLY A 78 7.68 8.87 4.77
CA GLY A 78 8.38 9.80 5.65
C GLY A 78 8.65 11.15 5.02
N ALA A 79 8.98 12.13 5.87
CA ALA A 79 9.36 13.47 5.44
C ALA A 79 10.70 13.89 6.05
N ALA A 80 11.68 14.27 5.22
CA ALA A 80 13.05 14.40 5.70
C ALA A 80 13.24 15.76 6.31
N SER A 81 14.03 15.79 7.39
CA SER A 81 14.51 17.06 7.90
C SER A 81 15.42 17.74 6.87
N THR A 82 15.27 19.05 6.75
CA THR A 82 16.23 19.92 6.05
C THR A 82 17.44 20.26 6.94
N GLY A 83 17.72 19.47 7.97
CA GLY A 83 18.78 19.73 8.95
C GLY A 83 20.19 19.64 8.37
N SER A 84 21.20 19.94 9.18
CA SER A 84 22.63 19.93 8.79
C SER A 84 23.17 18.54 8.40
N TRP A 85 22.37 17.50 8.62
CA TRP A 85 22.65 16.11 8.26
C TRP A 85 21.45 15.56 7.47
N PRO A 86 21.41 15.77 6.14
CA PRO A 86 20.30 15.27 5.34
C PRO A 86 20.29 13.74 5.35
N CYS A 87 19.19 13.17 5.86
CA CYS A 87 18.90 11.75 5.83
C CYS A 87 17.88 11.43 4.74
N GLY A 88 17.81 10.16 4.34
CA GLY A 88 16.74 9.70 3.46
C GLY A 88 15.41 9.57 4.22
N ASP A 89 14.34 9.50 3.45
CA ASP A 89 12.96 9.31 3.92
C ASP A 89 12.48 7.90 3.68
N GLY A 90 11.58 7.41 4.53
CA GLY A 90 10.86 6.16 4.27
C GLY A 90 9.86 6.33 3.12
N GLY A 91 9.69 5.30 2.29
CA GLY A 91 8.63 5.26 1.28
C GLY A 91 7.28 4.90 1.90
N GLY A 92 6.21 5.25 1.20
CA GLY A 92 4.85 4.88 1.58
C GLY A 92 4.54 3.42 1.24
N LEU A 93 3.70 2.81 2.08
CA LEU A 93 3.16 1.47 1.86
C LEU A 93 2.16 1.46 0.71
N SER A 94 2.26 0.42 -0.12
CA SER A 94 1.23 0.05 -1.09
C SER A 94 0.54 -1.24 -0.65
N GLY A 95 -0.75 -1.41 -0.95
CA GLY A 95 -1.46 -2.61 -0.53
C GLY A 95 -2.90 -2.72 -1.03
N VAL A 96 -3.46 -3.90 -0.80
CA VAL A 96 -4.87 -4.26 -1.06
C VAL A 96 -5.56 -4.44 0.29
N PHE A 97 -6.71 -3.79 0.46
CA PHE A 97 -7.48 -3.79 1.69
C PHE A 97 -8.94 -4.18 1.42
N SER A 98 -9.58 -4.84 2.39
CA SER A 98 -10.97 -5.30 2.27
C SER A 98 -12.02 -4.21 2.49
N ALA A 99 -11.67 -3.10 3.14
CA ALA A 99 -12.63 -2.04 3.43
C ALA A 99 -11.96 -0.66 3.59
N THR A 100 -11.16 -0.48 4.64
CA THR A 100 -10.49 0.79 4.98
C THR A 100 -8.98 0.62 5.02
N PHE A 101 -8.25 1.75 5.02
CA PHE A 101 -6.81 1.75 5.19
C PHE A 101 -6.42 1.60 6.67
N GLU A 102 -6.68 0.42 7.20
CA GLU A 102 -6.33 -0.01 8.56
C GLU A 102 -5.63 -1.37 8.49
N HIS A 103 -4.72 -1.62 9.42
CA HIS A 103 -3.88 -2.83 9.39
C HIS A 103 -4.70 -4.12 9.50
N GLU A 104 -5.83 -4.09 10.22
CA GLU A 104 -6.76 -5.22 10.35
C GLU A 104 -7.44 -5.60 9.02
N ASN A 105 -7.56 -4.65 8.09
CA ASN A 105 -8.21 -4.83 6.80
C ASN A 105 -7.21 -5.15 5.68
N ALA A 106 -5.92 -5.27 6.01
CA ALA A 106 -4.86 -5.55 5.06
C ALA A 106 -4.96 -7.00 4.55
N LEU A 107 -5.17 -7.16 3.24
CA LEU A 107 -5.13 -8.46 2.57
C LEU A 107 -3.73 -8.77 2.04
N LEU A 108 -3.05 -7.74 1.51
CA LEU A 108 -1.71 -7.84 0.97
C LEU A 108 -1.02 -6.48 1.04
N ILE A 109 0.20 -6.41 1.56
CA ILE A 109 0.94 -5.16 1.72
C ILE A 109 2.39 -5.29 1.28
N ALA A 110 2.96 -4.20 0.79
CA ALA A 110 4.39 -4.04 0.55
C ALA A 110 4.85 -2.73 1.20
N GLY A 111 5.84 -2.83 2.08
CA GLY A 111 6.43 -1.66 2.74
C GLY A 111 7.23 -0.79 1.76
N GLY A 112 7.38 0.50 2.08
CA GLY A 112 8.23 1.44 1.36
C GLY A 112 9.48 1.84 2.13
#